data_AF-G8S2B2-F1
#
_entry.id   AF-G8S2B2-F1
#
_cell.length_a   1.000
_cell.length_b   1.000
_cell.length_c   1.000
_cell.angle_alpha   90.00
_cell.angle_beta   90.00
_cell.angle_gamma   90.00
#
_symmetry.space_group_name_H-M   'P 1'
#
loop_
_entity.id
_entity.type
_entity.pdbx_description
1 polymer ?
#
loop_
_entity_poly.entity_id
_entity_poly.type
_entity_poly.pdbx_seq_one_letter_code
_entity_poly.pdbx_strand_id
1 'polypeptide(L)'
;MRLTRLGKKAAAVATTAVVASTLTAAPAFAHGTAQPLKTRSLAAVLTADKSGFDRNGRDYDILTAAVQAVLKAKPASPVGVLADGNTALTAFLPDDHAFELLVADIQHSKRLPSEKAAFTAVAGLGIDTVESVLLYHVVPGATIDRKAALKADGAKLKTAAGATVTVDVYGFCVKRIALIDADTSDRNPRVNRFDINKGNKQIAHGIDRVLRPIDLP
;
A
#
# COMPACT_ATOMS: atom_id res chain seq x y z
N MET A 1 -43.68 -42.04 -62.96
CA MET A 1 -42.34 -41.44 -63.15
C MET A 1 -41.70 -41.33 -61.76
N ARG A 2 -40.75 -42.23 -61.44
CA ARG A 2 -39.28 -41.97 -61.37
C ARG A 2 -38.96 -40.93 -60.26
N LEU A 3 -38.18 -41.20 -59.21
CA LEU A 3 -36.98 -42.04 -59.11
C LEU A 3 -36.82 -42.76 -57.75
N THR A 4 -36.26 -43.96 -57.89
CA THR A 4 -35.58 -44.87 -56.95
C THR A 4 -34.36 -44.29 -56.22
N ARG A 5 -34.07 -44.78 -54.98
CA ARG A 5 -32.89 -45.63 -54.60
C ARG A 5 -32.81 -45.82 -53.07
N LEU A 6 -32.89 -47.06 -52.59
CA LEU A 6 -31.79 -47.94 -52.12
C LEU A 6 -31.13 -47.46 -50.81
N GLY A 7 -31.39 -48.08 -49.66
CA GLY A 7 -30.70 -49.29 -49.16
C GLY A 7 -29.90 -48.89 -47.90
N LYS A 8 -29.63 -49.67 -46.85
CA LYS A 8 -29.63 -51.10 -46.56
C LYS A 8 -29.61 -51.24 -45.02
N LYS A 9 -30.27 -52.30 -44.52
CA LYS A 9 -29.82 -53.28 -43.49
C LYS A 9 -29.33 -52.75 -42.13
N ALA A 10 -30.06 -53.10 -41.06
CA ALA A 10 -29.67 -54.13 -40.06
C ALA A 10 -28.74 -53.56 -38.96
N ALA A 11 -28.75 -53.95 -37.70
CA ALA A 11 -29.36 -55.05 -36.97
C ALA A 11 -29.51 -54.60 -35.50
N ALA A 12 -30.42 -55.26 -34.78
CA ALA A 12 -30.50 -55.21 -33.34
C ALA A 12 -29.22 -55.76 -32.68
N VAL A 13 -28.77 -55.16 -31.58
CA VAL A 13 -28.13 -55.86 -30.47
C VAL A 13 -28.51 -55.14 -29.18
N ALA A 14 -29.17 -55.87 -28.29
CA ALA A 14 -29.36 -55.52 -26.89
C ALA A 14 -28.08 -55.85 -26.11
N THR A 15 -27.62 -54.94 -25.25
CA THR A 15 -26.77 -55.26 -24.10
C THR A 15 -27.00 -54.22 -23.00
N THR A 16 -27.67 -54.64 -21.94
CA THR A 16 -27.61 -54.01 -20.62
C THR A 16 -26.21 -54.18 -20.03
N ALA A 17 -25.57 -53.10 -19.60
CA ALA A 17 -24.41 -53.16 -18.71
C ALA A 17 -24.45 -51.99 -17.72
N VAL A 18 -24.66 -52.34 -16.45
CA VAL A 18 -24.49 -51.49 -15.27
C VAL A 18 -23.02 -51.14 -15.13
N VAL A 19 -22.65 -49.85 -15.07
CA VAL A 19 -21.30 -49.44 -14.65
C VAL A 19 -21.35 -48.17 -13.79
N ALA A 20 -21.04 -48.39 -12.51
CA ALA A 20 -20.32 -47.54 -11.56
C ALA A 20 -20.57 -46.02 -11.54
N SER A 21 -21.27 -45.58 -10.49
CA SER A 21 -21.18 -44.25 -9.91
C SER A 21 -19.74 -43.90 -9.56
N THR A 22 -19.10 -43.04 -10.37
CA THR A 22 -17.82 -42.41 -10.03
C THR A 22 -18.06 -41.29 -9.04
N LEU A 23 -17.87 -41.60 -7.75
CA LEU A 23 -17.62 -40.59 -6.74
C LEU A 23 -16.29 -39.90 -7.09
N THR A 24 -16.36 -38.77 -7.80
CA THR A 24 -15.23 -37.85 -7.92
C THR A 24 -14.99 -37.27 -6.52
N ALA A 25 -14.07 -37.88 -5.79
CA ALA A 25 -13.47 -37.25 -4.63
C ALA A 25 -12.73 -36.00 -5.13
N ALA A 26 -13.39 -34.84 -5.02
CA ALA A 26 -12.72 -33.57 -5.20
C ALA A 26 -11.58 -33.47 -4.17
N PRO A 27 -10.40 -32.95 -4.54
CA PRO A 27 -9.36 -32.70 -3.56
C PRO A 27 -9.92 -31.70 -2.55
N ALA A 28 -10.04 -32.12 -1.30
CA ALA A 28 -10.26 -31.22 -0.18
C ALA A 28 -9.02 -30.33 -0.07
N PHE A 29 -9.06 -29.16 -0.71
CA PHE A 29 -8.14 -28.10 -0.37
C PHE A 29 -8.39 -27.80 1.11
N ALA A 30 -7.42 -28.18 1.95
CA ALA A 30 -7.38 -27.79 3.34
C ALA A 30 -7.54 -26.27 3.40
N HIS A 31 -8.74 -25.83 3.79
CA HIS A 31 -9.04 -24.45 4.09
C HIS A 31 -8.29 -24.13 5.38
N GLY A 32 -7.00 -23.86 5.26
CA GLY A 32 -6.27 -23.18 6.31
C GLY A 32 -7.02 -21.89 6.57
N THR A 33 -7.72 -21.80 7.69
CA THR A 33 -8.44 -20.61 8.11
C THR A 33 -7.42 -19.52 8.35
N ALA A 34 -7.08 -18.77 7.30
CA ALA A 34 -6.46 -17.49 7.45
C ALA A 34 -7.37 -16.68 8.38
N GLN A 35 -6.87 -16.37 9.57
CA GLN A 35 -7.63 -15.59 10.54
C GLN A 35 -8.08 -14.30 9.85
N PRO A 36 -9.37 -13.92 9.96
CA PRO A 36 -9.87 -12.72 9.30
C PRO A 36 -9.07 -11.50 9.79
N LEU A 37 -8.69 -10.63 8.86
CA LEU A 37 -7.98 -9.40 9.19
C LEU A 37 -8.85 -8.52 10.09
N LYS A 38 -8.22 -7.97 11.12
CA LYS A 38 -8.83 -6.99 12.04
C LYS A 38 -8.99 -5.63 11.35
N THR A 39 -9.66 -4.70 12.02
CA THR A 39 -10.08 -3.40 11.45
C THR A 39 -9.54 -2.21 12.24
N ARG A 40 -8.42 -2.34 12.95
CA ARG A 40 -7.73 -1.17 13.52
C ARG A 40 -7.23 -0.30 12.36
N SER A 41 -7.60 0.98 12.36
CA SER A 41 -7.17 1.94 11.35
C SER A 41 -5.75 2.46 11.62
N LEU A 42 -5.08 2.94 10.58
CA LEU A 42 -3.76 3.57 10.70
C LEU A 42 -3.84 4.88 11.47
N ALA A 43 -4.92 5.66 11.32
CA ALA A 43 -5.15 6.84 12.13
C ALA A 43 -5.11 6.49 13.64
N ALA A 44 -5.77 5.41 14.05
CA ALA A 44 -5.76 4.96 15.45
C ALA A 44 -4.39 4.40 15.90
N VAL A 45 -3.52 3.98 14.98
CA VAL A 45 -2.14 3.59 15.31
C VAL A 45 -1.26 4.82 15.48
N LEU A 46 -1.38 5.80 14.59
CA LEU A 46 -0.64 7.05 14.62
C LEU A 46 -0.97 7.88 15.87
N THR A 47 -2.27 8.05 16.17
CA THR A 47 -2.70 8.81 17.37
C THR A 47 -2.59 8.03 18.69
N ALA A 48 -2.10 6.79 18.66
CA ALA A 48 -1.81 6.06 19.89
C ALA A 48 -0.57 6.64 20.58
N ASP A 49 0.33 7.23 19.79
CA ASP A 49 1.44 8.00 20.32
C ASP A 49 0.96 9.36 20.85
N LYS A 50 1.58 9.80 21.93
CA LYS A 50 1.22 11.04 22.66
C LYS A 50 2.46 11.86 23.03
N SER A 51 3.62 11.54 22.48
CA SER A 51 4.85 12.34 22.55
C SER A 51 4.58 13.77 22.08
N GLY A 52 3.98 13.92 20.90
CA GLY A 52 3.93 15.20 20.20
C GLY A 52 5.34 15.63 19.76
N PHE A 53 5.49 16.84 19.22
CA PHE A 53 6.77 17.27 18.69
C PHE A 53 7.89 17.26 19.73
N ASP A 54 8.87 16.37 19.56
CA ASP A 54 9.99 16.18 20.45
C ASP A 54 11.35 16.18 19.70
N ARG A 55 12.24 15.22 19.96
CA ARG A 55 13.56 15.09 19.31
C ARG A 55 13.77 13.69 18.72
N ASN A 56 12.74 12.86 18.71
CA ASN A 56 12.77 11.50 18.24
C ASN A 56 12.28 11.43 16.79
N GLY A 57 13.16 11.74 15.85
CA GLY A 57 12.82 11.69 14.41
C GLY A 57 12.43 10.31 13.84
N ARG A 58 12.17 9.28 14.66
CA ARG A 58 11.74 7.93 14.26
C ARG A 58 10.26 7.65 14.52
N ASP A 59 9.57 8.53 15.24
CA ASP A 59 8.12 8.47 15.34
C ASP A 59 7.48 9.22 14.16
N TYR A 60 6.21 9.57 14.31
CA TYR A 60 5.34 10.02 13.23
C TYR A 60 4.50 11.23 13.67
N ASP A 61 5.03 12.08 14.56
CA ASP A 61 4.30 13.22 15.11
C ASP A 61 4.00 14.27 14.01
N ILE A 62 4.96 14.56 13.12
CA ILE A 62 4.74 15.45 11.96
C ILE A 62 3.69 14.87 11.02
N LEU A 63 3.79 13.58 10.70
CA LEU A 63 2.82 12.90 9.83
C LEU A 63 1.41 12.95 10.43
N THR A 64 1.30 12.66 11.73
CA THR A 64 0.04 12.67 12.47
C THR A 64 -0.58 14.07 12.46
N ALA A 65 0.23 15.09 12.73
CA ALA A 65 -0.22 16.49 12.66
C ALA A 65 -0.64 16.90 11.24
N ALA A 66 0.08 16.47 10.20
CA ALA A 66 -0.25 16.77 8.80
C ALA A 66 -1.60 16.14 8.39
N VAL A 67 -1.84 14.87 8.74
CA VAL A 67 -3.12 14.20 8.50
C VAL A 67 -4.26 14.92 9.23
N GLN A 68 -4.07 15.28 10.50
CA GLN A 68 -5.06 16.02 11.27
C GLN A 68 -5.35 17.41 10.69
N ALA A 69 -4.32 18.12 10.22
CA ALA A 69 -4.46 19.43 9.59
C ALA A 69 -5.28 19.33 8.29
N VAL A 70 -4.99 18.36 7.43
CA VAL A 70 -5.75 18.11 6.19
C VAL A 70 -7.20 17.75 6.50
N LEU A 71 -7.47 16.84 7.43
CA LEU A 71 -8.84 16.45 7.78
C LEU A 71 -9.62 17.59 8.46
N LYS A 72 -8.95 18.45 9.22
CA LYS A 72 -9.59 19.64 9.82
C LYS A 72 -9.97 20.67 8.76
N ALA A 73 -9.11 20.92 7.78
CA ALA A 73 -9.37 21.87 6.71
C ALA A 73 -10.32 21.31 5.63
N LYS A 74 -10.22 20.00 5.36
CA LYS A 74 -11.00 19.25 4.37
C LYS A 74 -11.57 17.97 4.97
N PRO A 75 -12.69 18.04 5.68
CA PRO A 75 -13.32 16.86 6.30
C PRO A 75 -13.69 15.76 5.30
N ALA A 76 -13.94 16.12 4.04
CA ALA A 76 -14.26 15.18 2.96
C ALA A 76 -13.03 14.70 2.15
N SER A 77 -11.81 14.99 2.64
CA SER A 77 -10.58 14.58 1.97
C SER A 77 -10.49 13.05 1.83
N PRO A 78 -9.99 12.51 0.69
CA PRO A 78 -9.70 11.09 0.54
C PRO A 78 -8.67 10.57 1.56
N VAL A 79 -7.89 11.45 2.22
CA VAL A 79 -7.00 11.09 3.33
C VAL A 79 -7.77 10.43 4.49
N GLY A 80 -9.08 10.69 4.60
CA GLY A 80 -9.97 10.05 5.56
C GLY A 80 -9.99 8.52 5.47
N VAL A 81 -9.55 7.94 4.34
CA VAL A 81 -9.39 6.48 4.21
C VAL A 81 -8.45 5.89 5.27
N LEU A 82 -7.46 6.65 5.76
CA LEU A 82 -6.57 6.21 6.84
C LEU A 82 -7.28 6.01 8.18
N ALA A 83 -8.47 6.59 8.35
CA ALA A 83 -9.33 6.38 9.51
C ALA A 83 -10.31 5.22 9.33
N ASP A 84 -10.58 4.78 8.09
CA ASP A 84 -11.48 3.66 7.80
C ASP A 84 -10.76 2.30 7.81
N GLY A 85 -10.67 1.70 8.99
CA GLY A 85 -10.07 0.38 9.17
C GLY A 85 -10.77 -0.77 8.42
N ASN A 86 -11.90 -0.55 7.76
CA ASN A 86 -12.56 -1.57 6.93
C ASN A 86 -12.02 -1.63 5.51
N THR A 87 -11.38 -0.57 5.04
CA THR A 87 -10.76 -0.49 3.72
C THR A 87 -9.35 -1.08 3.76
N ALA A 88 -9.07 -2.03 2.87
CA ALA A 88 -7.72 -2.58 2.74
C ALA A 88 -6.81 -1.61 1.99
N LEU A 89 -5.65 -1.31 2.55
CA LEU A 89 -4.63 -0.46 1.93
C LEU A 89 -3.25 -0.71 2.53
N THR A 90 -2.24 -0.26 1.81
CA THR A 90 -0.86 -0.15 2.27
C THR A 90 -0.45 1.32 2.25
N ALA A 91 0.05 1.84 3.36
CA ALA A 91 0.59 3.20 3.42
C ALA A 91 2.10 3.19 3.65
N PHE A 92 2.81 4.12 3.03
CA PHE A 92 4.22 4.38 3.31
C PHE A 92 4.32 5.59 4.24
N LEU A 93 4.81 5.41 5.45
CA LEU A 93 4.77 6.45 6.48
C LEU A 93 6.15 7.08 6.63
N PRO A 94 6.37 8.33 6.16
CA PRO A 94 7.60 9.03 6.44
C PRO A 94 7.70 9.29 7.94
N ASP A 95 8.85 8.96 8.52
CA ASP A 95 9.18 9.32 9.90
C ASP A 95 9.46 10.83 10.03
N ASP A 96 9.54 11.33 11.25
CA ASP A 96 9.73 12.75 11.48
C ASP A 96 11.06 13.26 10.91
N HIS A 97 12.10 12.43 10.92
CA HIS A 97 13.37 12.71 10.28
C HIS A 97 13.26 12.86 8.75
N ALA A 98 12.38 12.09 8.10
CA ALA A 98 12.10 12.24 6.67
C ALA A 98 11.54 13.63 6.34
N PHE A 99 10.68 14.19 7.20
CA PHE A 99 10.16 15.56 7.03
C PHE A 99 11.21 16.62 7.34
N GLU A 100 12.05 16.42 8.36
CA GLU A 100 13.18 17.30 8.62
C GLU A 100 14.14 17.37 7.42
N LEU A 101 14.42 16.23 6.80
CA LEU A 101 15.22 16.14 5.58
C LEU A 101 14.56 16.87 4.42
N LEU A 102 13.25 16.65 4.21
CA LEU A 102 12.49 17.36 3.17
C LEU A 102 12.61 18.87 3.32
N VAL A 103 12.42 19.39 4.53
CA VAL A 103 12.45 20.83 4.78
C VAL A 103 13.86 21.39 4.67
N ALA A 104 14.87 20.65 5.13
CA ALA A 104 16.26 21.04 4.92
C ALA A 104 16.62 21.12 3.42
N ASP A 105 16.10 20.20 2.62
CA ASP A 105 16.31 20.16 1.16
C ASP A 105 15.68 21.38 0.46
N ILE A 106 14.38 21.62 0.69
CA ILE A 106 13.62 22.77 0.18
C ILE A 106 14.25 24.11 0.60
N GLN A 107 14.76 24.20 1.83
CA GLN A 107 15.38 25.43 2.34
C GLN A 107 16.87 25.55 1.97
N HIS A 108 17.44 24.57 1.26
CA HIS A 108 18.86 24.46 0.97
C HIS A 108 19.74 24.62 2.22
N SER A 109 19.28 24.08 3.34
CA SER A 109 19.93 24.15 4.64
C SER A 109 20.78 22.92 4.90
N LYS A 110 21.98 23.12 5.45
CA LYS A 110 22.85 22.04 5.94
C LYS A 110 22.44 21.52 7.32
N ARG A 111 21.48 22.18 7.98
CA ARG A 111 21.02 21.86 9.33
C ARG A 111 19.58 21.39 9.27
N LEU A 112 19.30 20.30 9.98
CA LEU A 112 17.94 19.82 10.15
C LEU A 112 17.16 20.79 11.05
N PRO A 113 15.93 21.16 10.68
CA PRO A 113 15.02 21.88 11.56
C PRO A 113 14.59 20.98 12.73
N SER A 114 13.96 21.57 13.75
CA SER A 114 13.19 20.76 14.70
C SER A 114 11.88 20.29 14.08
N GLU A 115 11.26 19.26 14.63
CA GLU A 115 9.97 18.74 14.15
C GLU A 115 8.89 19.82 14.03
N LYS A 116 8.79 20.71 15.00
CA LYS A 116 7.85 21.84 14.95
C LYS A 116 8.12 22.79 13.78
N ALA A 117 9.40 23.07 13.51
CA ALA A 117 9.79 23.92 12.40
C ALA A 117 9.57 23.20 11.06
N ALA A 118 9.85 21.90 11.00
CA ALA A 118 9.57 21.06 9.84
C ALA A 118 8.06 21.05 9.53
N PHE A 119 7.21 20.77 10.52
CA PHE A 119 5.76 20.81 10.38
C PHE A 119 5.27 22.19 9.91
N THR A 120 5.81 23.28 10.47
CA THR A 120 5.42 24.64 10.08
C THR A 120 5.77 24.92 8.61
N ALA A 121 6.95 24.49 8.15
CA ALA A 121 7.37 24.64 6.76
C ALA A 121 6.50 23.80 5.81
N VAL A 122 6.22 22.54 6.17
CA VAL A 122 5.34 21.64 5.40
C VAL A 122 3.93 22.21 5.32
N ALA A 123 3.38 22.71 6.42
CA ALA A 123 2.08 23.39 6.43
C ALA A 123 2.08 24.65 5.54
N GLY A 124 3.23 25.33 5.43
CA GLY A 124 3.44 26.48 4.55
C GLY A 124 3.39 26.16 3.06
N LEU A 125 3.54 24.89 2.65
CA LEU A 125 3.37 24.46 1.25
C LEU A 125 1.92 24.54 0.76
N GLY A 126 0.97 24.73 1.67
CA GLY A 126 -0.45 24.79 1.38
C GLY A 126 -1.15 23.44 1.56
N ILE A 127 -2.41 23.49 1.98
CA ILE A 127 -3.17 22.30 2.38
C ILE A 127 -3.40 21.33 1.21
N ASP A 128 -3.54 21.85 -0.01
CA ASP A 128 -3.75 21.05 -1.22
C ASP A 128 -2.50 20.25 -1.58
N THR A 129 -1.33 20.88 -1.46
CA THR A 129 -0.04 20.25 -1.67
C THR A 129 0.19 19.12 -0.66
N VAL A 130 -0.06 19.41 0.63
CA VAL A 130 0.09 18.42 1.70
C VAL A 130 -0.88 17.25 1.50
N GLU A 131 -2.14 17.52 1.14
CA GLU A 131 -3.10 16.46 0.82
C GLU A 131 -2.62 15.57 -0.33
N SER A 132 -2.14 16.17 -1.43
CA SER A 132 -1.62 15.42 -2.58
C SER A 132 -0.43 14.54 -2.19
N VAL A 133 0.50 15.06 -1.38
CA VAL A 133 1.65 14.30 -0.87
C VAL A 133 1.16 13.15 0.00
N LEU A 134 0.24 13.37 0.95
CA LEU A 134 -0.29 12.31 1.80
C LEU A 134 -0.98 11.21 0.98
N LEU A 135 -1.75 11.55 -0.04
CA LEU A 135 -2.39 10.57 -0.93
C LEU A 135 -1.40 9.80 -1.79
N TYR A 136 -0.26 10.41 -2.11
CA TYR A 136 0.82 9.74 -2.83
C TYR A 136 1.50 8.64 -2.00
N HIS A 137 1.42 8.72 -0.68
CA HIS A 137 1.92 7.69 0.23
C HIS A 137 0.95 6.51 0.43
N VAL A 138 -0.29 6.60 -0.07
CA VAL A 138 -1.32 5.58 0.16
C VAL A 138 -1.52 4.75 -1.10
N VAL A 139 -1.43 3.42 -0.98
CA VAL A 139 -1.74 2.45 -2.03
C VAL A 139 -3.04 1.73 -1.65
N PRO A 140 -4.18 2.10 -2.26
CA PRO A 140 -5.47 1.48 -1.94
C PRO A 140 -5.58 0.05 -2.48
N GLY A 141 -6.39 -0.77 -1.83
CA GLY A 141 -6.87 -2.06 -2.35
C GLY A 141 -6.04 -3.28 -1.99
N ALA A 142 -4.83 -3.13 -1.45
CA ALA A 142 -3.99 -4.26 -1.06
C ALA A 142 -3.30 -4.06 0.29
N THR A 143 -3.28 -5.11 1.11
CA THR A 143 -2.47 -5.22 2.33
C THR A 143 -1.18 -5.94 1.99
N ILE A 144 -0.09 -5.19 1.82
CA ILE A 144 1.22 -5.73 1.44
C ILE A 144 2.06 -5.85 2.69
N ASP A 145 2.27 -7.06 3.20
CA ASP A 145 3.18 -7.29 4.32
C ASP A 145 4.65 -7.38 3.86
N ARG A 146 5.57 -7.44 4.82
CA ARG A 146 7.01 -7.53 4.55
C ARG A 146 7.37 -8.71 3.63
N LYS A 147 6.70 -9.86 3.79
CA LYS A 147 6.99 -11.05 3.00
C LYS A 147 6.59 -10.85 1.54
N ALA A 148 5.45 -10.21 1.30
CA ALA A 148 5.00 -9.82 -0.03
C ALA A 148 5.87 -8.70 -0.61
N ALA A 149 6.18 -7.66 0.17
CA ALA A 149 6.98 -6.51 -0.25
C ALA A 149 8.38 -6.94 -0.74
N LEU A 150 9.04 -7.86 -0.03
CA LEU A 150 10.36 -8.38 -0.40
C LEU A 150 10.37 -9.24 -1.67
N LYS A 151 9.19 -9.59 -2.20
CA LYS A 151 9.02 -10.33 -3.47
C LYS A 151 8.46 -9.44 -4.59
N ALA A 152 8.21 -8.17 -4.31
CA ALA A 152 7.55 -7.24 -5.21
C ALA A 152 8.56 -6.42 -6.03
N ASP A 153 9.73 -6.98 -6.34
CA ASP A 153 10.74 -6.28 -7.13
C ASP A 153 10.19 -5.90 -8.52
N GLY A 154 10.37 -4.64 -8.92
CA GLY A 154 9.81 -4.06 -10.14
C GLY A 154 8.29 -3.84 -10.12
N ALA A 155 7.61 -4.08 -8.99
CA ALA A 155 6.16 -3.88 -8.91
C ALA A 155 5.78 -2.40 -9.00
N LYS A 156 4.74 -2.11 -9.78
CA LYS A 156 4.17 -0.77 -9.95
C LYS A 156 2.95 -0.61 -9.06
N LEU A 157 3.06 0.22 -8.03
CA LEU A 157 1.99 0.48 -7.07
C LEU A 157 1.26 1.76 -7.45
N LYS A 158 -0.05 1.64 -7.76
CA LYS A 158 -0.90 2.79 -8.01
C LYS A 158 -1.29 3.45 -6.69
N THR A 159 -0.93 4.71 -6.52
CA THR A 159 -1.22 5.49 -5.31
C THR A 159 -2.63 6.08 -5.36
N ALA A 160 -3.14 6.55 -4.22
CA ALA A 160 -4.42 7.24 -4.13
C ALA A 160 -4.39 8.61 -4.83
N ALA A 161 -3.21 9.22 -4.99
CA ALA A 161 -3.00 10.40 -5.83
C ALA A 161 -3.08 10.10 -7.35
N GLY A 162 -3.19 8.81 -7.73
CA GLY A 162 -3.31 8.37 -9.13
C GLY A 162 -1.97 8.09 -9.83
N ALA A 163 -0.88 8.69 -9.36
CA ALA A 163 0.48 8.41 -9.80
C ALA A 163 0.99 7.03 -9.33
N THR A 164 2.07 6.53 -9.92
CA THR A 164 2.61 5.20 -9.64
C THR A 164 3.98 5.29 -8.98
N VAL A 165 4.20 4.49 -7.95
CA VAL A 165 5.51 4.28 -7.30
C VAL A 165 6.01 2.88 -7.68
N THR A 166 7.28 2.77 -8.09
CA THR A 166 7.88 1.47 -8.42
C THR A 166 8.68 0.95 -7.24
N VAL A 167 8.52 -0.33 -6.91
CA VAL A 167 9.26 -1.00 -5.83
C VAL A 167 10.58 -1.54 -6.40
N ASP A 168 11.69 -1.21 -5.76
CA ASP A 168 13.03 -1.74 -6.07
C ASP A 168 13.56 -2.52 -4.87
N VAL A 169 13.72 -3.84 -5.03
CA VAL A 169 14.21 -4.74 -3.97
C VAL A 169 15.63 -5.18 -4.27
N TYR A 170 16.59 -4.57 -3.60
CA TYR A 170 18.01 -4.78 -3.86
C TYR A 170 18.77 -5.35 -2.65
N GLY A 171 20.01 -5.76 -2.88
CA GLY A 171 20.90 -6.35 -1.88
C GLY A 171 21.02 -7.87 -1.98
N PHE A 172 22.19 -8.40 -1.60
CA PHE A 172 22.49 -9.84 -1.68
C PHE A 172 22.15 -10.57 -0.37
N CYS A 173 22.84 -10.26 0.73
CA CYS A 173 22.60 -10.89 2.04
C CYS A 173 21.45 -10.25 2.84
N VAL A 174 21.31 -8.92 2.75
CA VAL A 174 20.25 -8.17 3.43
C VAL A 174 19.47 -7.41 2.39
N LYS A 175 18.25 -7.89 2.11
CA LYS A 175 17.34 -7.24 1.17
C LYS A 175 16.84 -5.92 1.75
N ARG A 176 16.86 -4.88 0.92
CA ARG A 176 16.33 -3.54 1.19
C ARG A 176 15.28 -3.22 0.15
N ILE A 177 14.37 -2.31 0.49
CA ILE A 177 13.32 -1.85 -0.42
C ILE A 177 13.48 -0.35 -0.58
N ALA A 178 13.71 0.09 -1.81
CA ALA A 178 13.56 1.47 -2.24
C ALA A 178 12.23 1.64 -2.98
N LEU A 179 11.68 2.84 -2.90
CA LEU A 179 10.49 3.27 -3.60
C LEU A 179 10.91 4.31 -4.61
N ILE A 180 10.86 3.97 -5.89
CA ILE A 180 11.14 4.87 -7.00
C ILE A 180 9.87 5.66 -7.25
N ASP A 181 9.92 6.96 -6.95
CA ASP A 181 8.78 7.85 -7.08
C ASP A 181 8.91 8.74 -8.33
N ALA A 182 8.12 9.82 -8.38
CA ALA A 182 8.09 10.69 -9.55
C ALA A 182 9.23 11.72 -9.53
N ASP A 183 9.90 11.84 -8.39
CA ASP A 183 10.94 12.82 -8.18
C ASP A 183 12.29 12.23 -8.53
N THR A 184 12.82 12.69 -9.66
CA THR A 184 14.12 12.23 -10.16
C THR A 184 15.29 13.06 -9.64
N SER A 185 15.02 14.14 -8.90
CA SER A 185 16.04 15.11 -8.45
C SER A 185 16.63 14.71 -7.08
N ASP A 186 15.90 13.94 -6.27
CA ASP A 186 16.38 13.42 -4.97
C ASP A 186 16.48 11.88 -4.93
N ARG A 187 17.10 11.40 -3.86
CA ARG A 187 17.24 10.00 -3.55
C ARG A 187 15.90 9.38 -3.19
N ASN A 188 15.56 8.30 -3.90
CA ASN A 188 14.42 7.44 -3.60
C ASN A 188 14.29 7.06 -2.10
N PRO A 189 13.08 7.18 -1.50
CA PRO A 189 12.81 6.72 -0.15
C PRO A 189 13.06 5.22 0.03
N ARG A 190 13.48 4.84 1.23
CA ARG A 190 13.75 3.44 1.60
C ARG A 190 12.90 3.03 2.79
N VAL A 191 12.43 1.80 2.77
CA VAL A 191 11.69 1.23 3.90
C VAL A 191 12.64 1.01 5.07
N ASN A 192 12.40 1.72 6.18
CA ASN A 192 13.16 1.63 7.43
C ASN A 192 12.44 0.78 8.49
N ARG A 193 11.12 0.65 8.40
CA ARG A 193 10.27 -0.09 9.35
C ARG A 193 9.18 -0.85 8.61
N PHE A 194 9.04 -2.12 8.92
CA PHE A 194 8.06 -2.99 8.26
C PHE A 194 6.83 -3.25 9.13
N ASP A 195 5.71 -3.53 8.46
CA ASP A 195 4.51 -4.15 9.04
C ASP A 195 3.89 -3.38 10.22
N ILE A 196 3.82 -2.06 10.11
CA ILE A 196 3.05 -1.23 11.04
C ILE A 196 1.57 -1.61 10.92
N ASN A 197 0.91 -1.83 12.05
CA ASN A 197 -0.49 -2.29 12.12
C ASN A 197 -0.74 -3.72 11.59
N LYS A 198 0.27 -4.60 11.59
CA LYS A 198 0.15 -5.99 11.12
C LYS A 198 -1.05 -6.73 11.71
N GLY A 199 -1.75 -7.49 10.87
CA GLY A 199 -2.92 -8.28 11.24
C GLY A 199 -4.26 -7.53 11.06
N ASN A 200 -4.21 -6.29 10.56
CA ASN A 200 -5.38 -5.51 10.17
C ASN A 200 -5.45 -5.35 8.64
N LYS A 201 -6.60 -4.92 8.13
CA LYS A 201 -6.78 -4.62 6.69
C LYS A 201 -5.89 -3.49 6.21
N GLN A 202 -5.61 -2.52 7.09
CA GLN A 202 -4.65 -1.46 6.80
C GLN A 202 -3.28 -1.84 7.34
N ILE A 203 -2.26 -1.78 6.51
CA ILE A 203 -0.87 -2.00 6.91
C ILE A 203 -0.03 -0.81 6.45
N ALA A 204 1.08 -0.58 7.13
CA ALA A 204 2.01 0.46 6.74
C ALA A 204 3.47 0.02 6.83
N HIS A 205 4.31 0.67 6.06
CA HIS A 205 5.77 0.57 6.15
C HIS A 205 6.35 1.96 6.35
N GLY A 206 7.21 2.11 7.36
CA GLY A 206 7.95 3.34 7.58
C GLY A 206 8.97 3.56 6.47
N ILE A 207 9.17 4.82 6.06
CA ILE A 207 10.15 5.22 5.05
C ILE A 207 11.05 6.35 5.56
N ASP A 208 12.27 6.43 5.03
CA ASP A 208 13.32 7.38 5.47
C ASP A 208 13.32 8.72 4.72
N ARG A 209 12.36 8.93 3.81
CA ARG A 209 12.12 10.15 3.02
C ARG A 209 10.66 10.28 2.65
N VAL A 210 10.21 11.49 2.40
CA VAL A 210 8.86 11.77 1.90
C VAL A 210 8.81 11.44 0.40
N LEU A 211 7.82 10.65 -0.02
CA LEU A 211 7.50 10.44 -1.44
C LEU A 211 6.93 11.74 -2.03
N ARG A 212 7.44 12.17 -3.18
CA ARG A 212 7.04 13.44 -3.80
C ARG A 212 6.34 13.17 -5.14
N PRO A 213 5.05 13.54 -5.30
CA PRO A 213 4.32 13.34 -6.55
C PRO A 213 4.73 14.35 -7.65
N ILE A 214 5.45 15.39 -7.25
CA ILE A 214 5.98 16.48 -8.09
C ILE A 214 7.31 16.91 -7.48
N ASP A 215 8.20 17.42 -8.31
CA ASP A 215 9.41 18.10 -7.85
C ASP A 215 9.00 19.32 -7.02
N LEU A 216 9.43 19.36 -5.75
CA LEU A 216 9.17 20.49 -4.87
C LEU A 216 10.32 21.50 -5.01
N PRO A 217 10.02 22.80 -5.07
CA PRO A 217 11.02 23.85 -5.29
C PRO A 217 12.04 23.97 -4.16
#